data_AF-A0A1N6XQV3-F1
#
_entry.id   AF-A0A1N6XQV3-F1
#
_cell.length_a   1.000
_cell.length_b   1.000
_cell.length_c   1.000
_cell.angle_alpha   90.00
_cell.angle_beta   90.00
_cell.angle_gamma   90.00
#
_symmetry.space_group_name_H-M   'P 1'
#
loop_
_entity.id
_entity.type
_entity.pdbx_description
1 polymer ?
#
loop_
_entity_poly.entity_id
_entity_poly.type
_entity_poly.pdbx_seq_one_letter_code
_entity_poly.pdbx_strand_id
1 'polypeptide(L)'
;MASIKNLKKDINNVLGDIIEGVYIVEATNGTTHSKEGSAIIDEAIVTFDELVAKINKNDVENKKAHFKEVRKDLETKATKLVEDLNKLA
;
A
#
# COMPACT_ATOMS: atom_id res chain seq x y z
N MET A 1 12.78 -12.25 -14.14
CA MET A 1 11.55 -11.53 -14.54
C MET A 1 11.60 -10.11 -14.02
N ALA A 2 11.90 -9.14 -14.88
CA ALA A 2 11.97 -7.72 -14.49
C ALA A 2 10.60 -7.19 -13.99
N SER A 3 9.49 -7.73 -14.50
CA SER A 3 8.12 -7.28 -14.17
C SER A 3 7.71 -7.53 -12.71
N ILE A 4 8.05 -8.69 -12.13
CA ILE A 4 7.66 -9.03 -10.75
C ILE A 4 8.46 -8.21 -9.74
N LYS A 5 9.78 -8.07 -9.97
CA LYS A 5 10.64 -7.23 -9.13
C LYS A 5 10.17 -5.78 -9.14
N ASN A 6 9.79 -5.28 -10.32
CA ASN A 6 9.24 -3.93 -10.45
C ASN A 6 7.90 -3.82 -9.71
N LEU A 7 6.97 -4.77 -9.86
CA LEU A 7 5.69 -4.72 -9.14
C LEU A 7 5.86 -4.70 -7.62
N LYS A 8 6.77 -5.50 -7.06
CA LYS A 8 7.08 -5.45 -5.61
C LYS A 8 7.64 -4.10 -5.20
N LYS A 9 8.49 -3.51 -6.04
CA LYS A 9 9.04 -2.17 -5.80
C LYS A 9 7.96 -1.11 -5.87
N ASP A 10 7.04 -1.20 -6.83
CA ASP A 10 5.92 -0.28 -6.99
C ASP A 10 5.01 -0.32 -5.74
N ILE A 11 4.68 -1.51 -5.23
CA ILE A 11 3.90 -1.67 -3.99
C ILE A 11 4.63 -1.04 -2.80
N ASN A 12 5.94 -1.31 -2.64
CA ASN A 12 6.75 -0.74 -1.57
C ASN A 12 6.79 0.80 -1.63
N ASN A 13 7.01 1.34 -2.82
CA ASN A 13 7.07 2.79 -3.02
C ASN A 13 5.72 3.43 -2.70
N VAL A 14 4.64 2.95 -3.32
CA VAL A 14 3.30 3.55 -3.15
C VAL A 14 2.84 3.50 -1.70
N LEU A 15 2.94 2.34 -1.04
CA LEU A 15 2.49 2.21 0.35
C LEU A 15 3.45 2.92 1.32
N GLY A 16 4.75 2.94 1.01
CA GLY A 16 5.75 3.70 1.77
C GLY A 16 5.49 5.20 1.72
N ASP A 17 5.20 5.75 0.54
CA ASP A 17 4.89 7.17 0.35
C ASP A 17 3.61 7.57 1.12
N ILE A 18 2.61 6.68 1.19
CA ILE A 18 1.40 6.90 1.99
C ILE A 18 1.74 6.93 3.49
N ILE A 19 2.53 5.98 3.97
CA ILE A 19 2.97 5.94 5.38
C ILE A 19 3.75 7.20 5.74
N GLU A 20 4.67 7.64 4.87
CA GLU A 20 5.40 8.90 5.07
C GLU A 20 4.46 10.10 5.07
N GLY A 21 3.46 10.12 4.18
CA GLY A 21 2.42 11.14 4.17
C GLY A 21 1.66 11.25 5.49
N VAL A 22 1.34 10.12 6.14
CA VAL A 22 0.72 10.12 7.48
C VAL A 22 1.61 10.85 8.48
N TYR A 23 2.91 10.50 8.53
CA TYR A 23 3.85 11.15 9.44
C TYR A 23 3.97 12.66 9.19
N ILE A 24 3.96 13.10 7.93
CA ILE A 24 4.01 14.52 7.57
C ILE A 24 2.76 15.25 8.06
N VAL A 25 1.58 14.67 7.82
CA VAL A 25 0.30 15.25 8.26
C VAL A 25 0.23 15.35 9.78
N GLU A 26 0.57 14.28 10.50
CA GLU A 26 0.58 14.29 11.96
C GLU A 26 1.59 15.28 12.55
N ALA A 27 2.78 15.38 11.95
CA ALA A 27 3.78 16.37 12.37
C ALA A 27 3.29 17.80 12.15
N THR A 28 2.57 18.05 11.04
CA THR A 28 1.99 19.35 10.71
C THR A 28 0.85 19.71 11.66
N ASN A 29 0.03 18.74 12.03
CA ASN A 29 -1.13 18.92 12.93
C ASN A 29 -0.76 18.87 14.42
N GLY A 30 0.50 18.56 14.75
CA GLY A 30 0.98 18.44 16.14
C GLY A 30 0.39 17.22 16.87
N THR A 31 -0.11 16.24 16.13
CA THR A 31 -0.81 15.03 16.63
C THR A 31 0.03 13.77 16.46
N THR A 32 1.36 13.89 16.53
CA THR A 32 2.30 12.78 16.34
C THR A 32 1.87 11.54 17.12
N HIS A 33 1.73 10.41 16.42
CA HIS A 33 1.22 9.13 16.95
C HIS A 33 -0.27 9.14 17.30
N SER A 34 -1.10 9.74 16.44
CA SER A 34 -2.55 9.64 16.57
C SER A 34 -3.00 8.19 16.34
N LYS A 35 -4.15 7.83 16.91
CA LYS A 35 -4.71 6.49 16.72
C LYS A 35 -5.12 6.30 15.26
N GLU A 36 -5.63 7.36 14.66
CA GLU A 36 -6.07 7.44 13.28
C GLU A 36 -4.90 7.25 12.32
N GLY A 37 -3.79 7.98 12.50
CA GLY A 37 -2.59 7.79 11.69
C GLY A 37 -1.98 6.41 11.85
N SER A 38 -1.90 5.91 13.09
CA SER A 38 -1.44 4.54 13.36
C SER A 38 -2.29 3.49 12.63
N ALA A 39 -3.62 3.67 12.60
CA ALA A 39 -4.52 2.75 11.90
C ALA A 39 -4.29 2.73 10.38
N ILE A 40 -4.00 3.89 9.77
CA ILE A 40 -3.67 3.97 8.33
C ILE A 40 -2.34 3.27 8.04
N ILE A 41 -1.34 3.47 8.91
CA ILE A 41 -0.03 2.81 8.77
C ILE A 41 -0.19 1.29 8.89
N ASP A 42 -0.96 0.80 9.86
CA ASP A 42 -1.24 -0.61 10.02
C ASP A 42 -1.97 -1.19 8.80
N GLU A 43 -2.99 -0.49 8.28
CA GLU A 43 -3.71 -0.93 7.07
C GLU A 43 -2.81 -0.95 5.83
N ALA A 44 -1.87 0.00 5.70
CA ALA A 44 -0.87 0.02 4.65
C ALA A 44 0.08 -1.18 4.75
N ILE A 45 0.55 -1.54 5.94
CA ILE A 45 1.42 -2.71 6.17
C ILE A 45 0.68 -4.01 5.86
N VAL A 46 -0.55 -4.17 6.34
CA VAL A 46 -1.38 -5.35 6.03
C VAL A 46 -1.61 -5.47 4.53
N THR A 47 -1.89 -4.35 3.86
CA THR A 47 -2.05 -4.32 2.41
C THR A 47 -0.76 -4.73 1.68
N PHE A 48 0.39 -4.27 2.15
CA PHE A 48 1.69 -4.66 1.62
C PHE A 48 1.87 -6.18 1.67
N ASP A 49 1.70 -6.77 2.85
CA ASP A 49 1.90 -8.21 3.08
C ASP A 49 0.95 -9.04 2.21
N GLU A 50 -0.33 -8.66 2.12
CA GLU A 50 -1.31 -9.33 1.28
C GLU A 50 -0.92 -9.30 -0.21
N LEU A 51 -0.51 -8.14 -0.73
CA LEU A 51 -0.14 -8.00 -2.14
C LEU A 51 1.16 -8.75 -2.45
N VAL A 52 2.14 -8.74 -1.54
CA VAL A 52 3.38 -9.50 -1.69
C VAL A 52 3.11 -11.01 -1.63
N ALA A 53 2.23 -11.47 -0.73
CA ALA A 53 1.81 -12.85 -0.67
C ALA A 53 1.10 -13.29 -1.96
N LYS A 54 0.22 -12.45 -2.51
CA LYS A 54 -0.40 -12.69 -3.82
C LYS A 54 0.66 -12.81 -4.92
N ILE A 55 1.65 -11.92 -4.97
CA ILE A 55 2.73 -12.00 -5.97
C ILE A 55 3.53 -13.30 -5.88
N ASN A 56 3.75 -13.79 -4.67
CA ASN A 56 4.54 -15.00 -4.41
C ASN A 56 3.76 -16.31 -4.64
N LYS A 57 2.44 -16.25 -4.91
CA LYS A 57 1.68 -17.45 -5.30
C LYS A 57 2.25 -18.01 -6.60
N ASN A 58 2.76 -19.24 -6.52
CA ASN A 58 3.35 -19.93 -7.67
C ASN A 58 2.32 -20.76 -8.46
N ASP A 59 1.20 -21.11 -7.82
CA ASP A 59 0.11 -21.90 -8.38
C ASP A 59 -0.94 -20.98 -9.03
N VAL A 60 -0.58 -20.42 -10.18
CA VAL A 60 -1.46 -19.55 -10.97
C VAL A 60 -1.34 -19.91 -12.44
N GLU A 61 -2.47 -20.34 -13.00
CA GLU A 61 -2.61 -20.76 -14.40
C GLU A 61 -2.21 -19.64 -15.38
N ASN A 62 -2.63 -18.40 -15.08
CA ASN A 62 -2.34 -17.22 -15.91
C ASN A 62 -1.62 -16.12 -15.11
N LYS A 63 -0.29 -16.21 -15.03
CA LYS A 63 0.57 -15.24 -14.34
C LYS A 63 0.37 -13.80 -14.83
N LYS A 64 0.08 -13.59 -16.12
CA LYS A 64 -0.12 -12.25 -16.68
C LYS A 64 -1.41 -11.62 -16.17
N ALA A 65 -2.50 -12.38 -16.16
CA ALA A 65 -3.78 -11.93 -15.59
C ALA A 65 -3.64 -11.68 -14.08
N HIS A 66 -2.98 -12.60 -13.37
CA HIS A 66 -2.71 -12.50 -11.94
C HIS A 66 -1.97 -11.21 -11.55
N PHE A 67 -0.84 -10.90 -12.19
CA PHE A 67 -0.10 -9.67 -11.88
C PHE A 67 -0.86 -8.40 -12.28
N LYS A 68 -1.77 -8.47 -13.25
CA LYS A 68 -2.66 -7.35 -13.58
C LYS A 68 -3.70 -7.12 -12.49
N GLU A 69 -4.23 -8.19 -11.92
CA GLU A 69 -5.15 -8.14 -10.78
C GLU A 69 -4.47 -7.54 -9.55
N VAL A 70 -3.25 -8.00 -9.22
CA VAL A 70 -2.47 -7.43 -8.10
C VAL A 70 -2.26 -5.92 -8.26
N ARG A 71 -2.02 -5.42 -9.48
CA ARG A 71 -1.91 -3.97 -9.74
C ARG A 71 -3.21 -3.24 -9.48
N LYS A 72 -4.33 -3.80 -9.93
CA LYS A 72 -5.66 -3.23 -9.70
C LYS A 72 -6.01 -3.20 -8.21
N ASP A 73 -5.63 -4.24 -7.48
CA ASP A 73 -5.79 -4.30 -6.03
C ASP A 73 -4.94 -3.25 -5.32
N LEU A 74 -3.68 -3.08 -5.75
CA LEU A 74 -2.81 -2.01 -5.26
C LEU A 74 -3.46 -0.64 -5.47
N GLU A 75 -3.91 -0.34 -6.70
CA GLU A 75 -4.56 0.94 -7.01
C GLU A 75 -5.78 1.18 -6.11
N THR A 76 -6.67 0.18 -6.01
CA THR A 76 -7.91 0.31 -5.22
C THR A 76 -7.61 0.57 -3.74
N LYS A 77 -6.67 -0.18 -3.17
CA LYS A 77 -6.32 -0.04 -1.75
C LYS A 77 -5.51 1.22 -1.46
N ALA A 78 -4.59 1.57 -2.35
CA ALA A 78 -3.81 2.80 -2.24
C ALA A 78 -4.74 4.03 -2.31
N THR A 79 -5.72 4.04 -3.23
CA THR A 79 -6.71 5.12 -3.28
C THR A 79 -7.47 5.26 -1.98
N LYS A 80 -7.93 4.14 -1.40
CA LYS A 80 -8.63 4.16 -0.09
C LYS A 80 -7.74 4.73 1.02
N LEU A 81 -6.50 4.28 1.11
CA LEU A 81 -5.55 4.78 2.11
C LEU A 81 -5.26 6.28 1.95
N VAL A 82 -5.16 6.77 0.70
CA VAL A 82 -5.00 8.20 0.41
C VAL A 82 -6.25 8.98 0.82
N GLU A 83 -7.45 8.45 0.58
CA GLU A 83 -8.70 9.08 1.05
C GLU A 83 -8.75 9.18 2.57
N ASP A 84 -8.30 8.14 3.28
CA ASP A 84 -8.25 8.14 4.74
C ASP A 84 -7.18 9.10 5.27
N LEU A 85 -6.02 9.18 4.59
CA LEU A 85 -4.98 10.17 4.89
C LEU A 85 -5.47 11.60 4.67
N ASN A 86 -6.23 11.86 3.61
CA ASN A 86 -6.79 13.19 3.36
C ASN A 86 -7.83 13.62 4.41
N LYS A 87 -8.43 12.68 5.15
CA LYS A 87 -9.32 13.00 6.27
C LYS A 87 -8.55 13.34 7.56
N LEU A 88 -7.27 12.97 7.64
CA LEU A 88 -6.37 13.32 8.74
C LEU A 88 -5.75 14.71 8.59
N ALA A 89 -5.59 15.17 7.35
CA ALA A 89 -5.04 16.49 7.01
C ALA A 89 -6.01 17.61 7.38
#